data_AF-A0A363RGY5-F1
#
_entry.id   AF-A0A363RGY5-F1
#
_cell.length_a   1.000
_cell.length_b   1.000
_cell.length_c   1.000
_cell.angle_alpha   90.00
_cell.angle_beta   90.00
_cell.angle_gamma   90.00
#
_symmetry.space_group_name_H-M   'P 1'
#
loop_
_entity.id
_entity.type
_entity.pdbx_description
1 polymer ?
#
loop_
_entity_poly.entity_id
_entity_poly.type
_entity_poly.pdbx_seq_one_letter_code
_entity_poly.pdbx_strand_id
1 'polypeptide(L)'
;MPELPEVEVTRRGLVAPLQGARIASVRMGKPLRWPLGIDTAALAGRTITEVQRRGKYIVLVLDQGVVLIHLGMSGSLQVSPMDAPAGPHDHFDLLTDQHLLRLHDPRRFGAVVWSPDADSGMAAKLLSNLGVEPLGAGFSVEHLWAGLQKSRTPIKQLLLGGQVVVGVGNIYASEVLFLAGISPTKPANQTTRPQAKRLRAAIVEVLTRSIALGGSTLRDFVQVNGYAGAFQAQASVYGRAGEPCPQCGQPVQLIKQGQRSTYYCKRCQK
;
A
#
# COMPACT_ATOMS: atom_id res chain seq x y z
N MET A 1 6.38 -3.74 5.07
CA MET A 1 5.12 -3.86 4.30
C MET A 1 4.93 -2.57 3.53
N PRO A 2 5.06 -2.59 2.20
CA PRO A 2 4.68 -1.45 1.36
C PRO A 2 3.25 -1.00 1.69
N GLU A 3 3.07 0.29 1.94
CA GLU A 3 1.76 0.90 2.13
C GLU A 3 1.40 1.70 0.87
N LEU A 4 0.36 2.53 0.90
CA LEU A 4 -0.10 3.19 -0.33
C LEU A 4 0.99 4.03 -1.02
N PRO A 5 1.80 4.85 -0.33
CA PRO A 5 2.85 5.63 -0.98
C PRO A 5 3.86 4.78 -1.74
N GLU A 6 4.36 3.70 -1.14
CA GLU A 6 5.32 2.81 -1.80
C GLU A 6 4.71 2.12 -3.03
N VAL A 7 3.44 1.70 -2.93
CA VAL A 7 2.72 1.08 -4.04
C VAL A 7 2.45 2.09 -5.18
N GLU A 8 2.13 3.34 -4.85
CA GLU A 8 1.94 4.40 -5.86
C GLU A 8 3.25 4.76 -6.56
N VAL A 9 4.36 4.86 -5.81
CA VAL A 9 5.69 5.11 -6.39
C VAL A 9 6.09 3.96 -7.30
N THR A 10 5.84 2.72 -6.87
CA THR A 10 6.04 1.53 -7.72
C THR A 10 5.20 1.63 -8.98
N ARG A 11 3.89 1.89 -8.86
CA ARG A 11 2.97 2.03 -10.01
C ARG A 11 3.48 3.07 -11.01
N ARG A 12 3.91 4.25 -10.55
CA ARG A 12 4.46 5.31 -11.42
C ARG A 12 5.67 4.84 -12.22
N GLY A 13 6.58 4.08 -11.58
CA GLY A 13 7.74 3.50 -12.23
C GLY A 13 7.41 2.39 -13.24
N LEU A 14 6.21 1.79 -13.16
CA LEU A 14 5.76 0.73 -14.05
C LEU A 14 4.99 1.23 -15.28
N VAL A 15 4.47 2.46 -15.27
CA VAL A 15 3.67 2.99 -16.39
C VAL A 15 4.47 3.03 -17.69
N ALA A 16 5.61 3.73 -17.70
CA ALA A 16 6.41 3.93 -18.90
C ALA A 16 6.91 2.60 -19.53
N PRO A 17 7.43 1.62 -18.77
CA PRO A 17 7.92 0.37 -19.36
C PRO A 17 6.85 -0.67 -19.71
N LEU A 18 5.61 -0.56 -19.20
CA LEU A 18 4.59 -1.59 -19.37
C LEU A 18 3.34 -1.15 -20.13
N GLN A 19 2.94 0.11 -20.05
CA GLN A 19 1.70 0.55 -20.69
C GLN A 19 1.83 0.54 -22.21
N GLY A 20 0.91 -0.16 -22.87
CA GLY A 20 0.93 -0.44 -24.30
C GLY A 20 1.77 -1.67 -24.70
N ALA A 21 2.54 -2.26 -23.77
CA ALA A 21 3.38 -3.41 -24.06
C ALA A 21 2.56 -4.70 -24.21
N ARG A 22 3.01 -5.60 -25.07
CA ARG A 22 2.36 -6.89 -25.33
C ARG A 22 3.03 -7.99 -24.52
N ILE A 23 2.24 -8.78 -23.81
CA ILE A 23 2.74 -9.90 -23.00
C ILE A 23 3.25 -11.00 -23.93
N ALA A 24 4.53 -11.31 -23.85
CA ALA A 24 5.15 -12.42 -24.58
C ALA A 24 4.96 -13.74 -23.82
N SER A 25 5.23 -13.75 -22.51
CA SER A 25 5.07 -14.94 -21.68
C SER A 25 4.94 -14.57 -20.20
N VAL A 26 4.44 -15.51 -19.41
CA VAL A 26 4.34 -15.40 -17.95
C VAL A 26 4.92 -16.64 -17.31
N ARG A 27 5.70 -16.45 -16.23
CA ARG A 27 6.25 -17.53 -15.41
C ARG A 27 5.78 -17.35 -13.97
N MET A 28 5.27 -18.42 -13.37
CA MET A 28 5.04 -18.50 -11.93
C MET A 28 6.18 -19.26 -11.27
N GLY A 29 6.71 -18.73 -10.17
CA GLY A 29 7.68 -19.43 -9.33
C GLY A 29 6.98 -20.24 -8.23
N LYS A 30 7.57 -20.26 -7.02
CA LYS A 30 6.94 -20.89 -5.86
C LYS A 30 5.59 -20.23 -5.54
N PRO A 31 4.61 -20.99 -5.00
CA PRO A 31 3.29 -20.45 -4.69
C PRO A 31 3.35 -19.22 -3.78
N LEU A 32 2.63 -18.19 -4.19
CA LEU A 32 2.32 -16.99 -3.43
C LEU A 32 1.05 -17.20 -2.58
N ARG A 33 0.63 -16.20 -1.81
CA ARG A 33 -0.55 -16.28 -0.94
C ARG A 33 -1.84 -16.62 -1.69
N TRP A 34 -1.99 -16.07 -2.89
CA TRP A 34 -3.10 -16.35 -3.79
C TRP A 34 -2.53 -16.74 -5.17
N PRO A 35 -3.11 -17.78 -5.82
CA PRO A 35 -2.67 -18.21 -7.14
C PRO A 35 -3.17 -17.26 -8.24
N LEU A 36 -2.56 -17.35 -9.43
CA LEU A 36 -2.95 -16.59 -10.62
C LEU A 36 -4.41 -16.84 -11.03
N GLY A 37 -4.89 -18.07 -10.88
CA GLY A 37 -6.28 -18.45 -11.15
C GLY A 37 -6.57 -18.87 -12.60
N ILE A 38 -5.59 -18.74 -13.51
CA ILE A 38 -5.63 -19.21 -14.89
C ILE A 38 -4.27 -19.80 -15.28
N ASP A 39 -4.22 -20.50 -16.42
CA ASP A 39 -2.96 -20.88 -17.06
C ASP A 39 -2.21 -19.62 -17.49
N THR A 40 -0.90 -19.56 -17.20
CA THR A 40 0.01 -18.51 -17.65
C THR A 40 0.00 -18.30 -19.17
N ALA A 41 -0.19 -19.37 -19.95
CA ALA A 41 -0.24 -19.29 -21.41
C ALA A 41 -1.42 -18.44 -21.90
N ALA A 42 -2.51 -18.36 -21.13
CA ALA A 42 -3.69 -17.57 -21.49
C ALA A 42 -3.45 -16.05 -21.42
N LEU A 43 -2.36 -15.60 -20.77
CA LEU A 43 -1.97 -14.18 -20.74
C LEU A 43 -1.10 -13.77 -21.93
N ALA A 44 -0.47 -14.72 -22.62
CA ALA A 44 0.38 -14.43 -23.77
C ALA A 44 -0.44 -13.78 -24.89
N GLY A 45 0.15 -12.79 -25.54
CA GLY A 45 -0.46 -12.02 -26.63
C GLY A 45 -1.38 -10.88 -26.21
N ARG A 46 -1.77 -10.79 -24.93
CA ARG A 46 -2.58 -9.68 -24.38
C ARG A 46 -1.78 -8.40 -24.28
N THR A 47 -2.45 -7.26 -24.34
CA THR A 47 -1.82 -5.93 -24.23
C THR A 47 -2.14 -5.31 -22.88
N ILE A 48 -1.13 -4.76 -22.20
CA ILE A 48 -1.35 -3.97 -20.97
C ILE A 48 -1.83 -2.58 -21.38
N THR A 49 -3.11 -2.29 -21.19
CA THR A 49 -3.72 -1.02 -21.60
C THR A 49 -3.50 0.08 -20.57
N GLU A 50 -3.46 -0.27 -19.28
CA GLU A 50 -3.27 0.69 -18.19
C GLU A 50 -2.57 0.06 -16.97
N VAL A 51 -1.81 0.88 -16.24
CA VAL A 51 -1.21 0.50 -14.95
C VAL A 51 -1.80 1.35 -13.83
N GLN A 52 -2.78 0.79 -13.14
CA GLN A 52 -3.54 1.44 -12.06
C GLN A 52 -3.08 0.97 -10.67
N ARG A 53 -3.64 1.60 -9.63
CA ARG A 53 -3.50 1.18 -8.22
C ARG A 53 -4.85 1.27 -7.52
N ARG A 54 -5.18 0.26 -6.72
CA ARG A 54 -6.30 0.27 -5.78
C ARG A 54 -5.82 -0.10 -4.38
N GLY A 55 -5.87 0.84 -3.45
CA GLY A 55 -5.31 0.68 -2.10
C GLY A 55 -3.83 0.29 -2.16
N LYS A 56 -3.53 -0.96 -1.80
CA LYS A 56 -2.18 -1.55 -1.81
C LYS A 56 -1.95 -2.57 -2.94
N TYR A 57 -2.87 -2.62 -3.90
CA TYR A 57 -2.77 -3.45 -5.10
C TYR A 57 -2.32 -2.59 -6.28
N ILE A 58 -1.38 -3.12 -7.06
CA ILE A 58 -1.13 -2.68 -8.44
C ILE A 58 -2.09 -3.45 -9.33
N VAL A 59 -2.70 -2.78 -10.30
CA VAL A 59 -3.67 -3.37 -11.22
C VAL A 59 -3.17 -3.14 -12.63
N LEU A 60 -2.75 -4.23 -13.29
CA LEU A 60 -2.47 -4.21 -14.72
C LEU A 60 -3.79 -4.46 -15.44
N VAL A 61 -4.32 -3.43 -16.09
CA VAL A 61 -5.51 -3.56 -16.95
C VAL A 61 -5.03 -4.07 -18.30
N LEU A 62 -5.64 -5.15 -18.77
CA LEU A 62 -5.33 -5.72 -20.07
C LEU A 62 -6.45 -5.38 -21.06
N ASP A 63 -6.20 -5.60 -22.34
CA ASP A 63 -7.26 -5.63 -23.37
C ASP A 63 -8.35 -6.67 -23.04
N GLN A 64 -7.98 -7.75 -22.35
CA GLN A 64 -8.90 -8.74 -21.79
C GLN A 64 -8.51 -9.08 -20.35
N GLY A 65 -9.32 -8.68 -19.38
CA GLY A 65 -9.08 -8.98 -17.97
C GLY A 65 -8.12 -8.04 -17.25
N VAL A 66 -7.88 -8.37 -15.98
CA VAL A 66 -6.99 -7.62 -15.09
C VAL A 66 -6.06 -8.56 -14.36
N VAL A 67 -4.83 -8.11 -14.08
CA VAL A 67 -3.89 -8.78 -13.17
C VAL A 67 -3.65 -7.89 -11.95
N LEU A 68 -4.06 -8.38 -10.79
CA LEU A 68 -3.84 -7.74 -9.50
C LEU A 68 -2.54 -8.26 -8.89
N ILE A 69 -1.67 -7.34 -8.48
CA ILE A 69 -0.41 -7.65 -7.79
C ILE A 69 -0.43 -6.98 -6.42
N HIS A 70 -0.22 -7.78 -5.36
CA HIS A 70 -0.04 -7.30 -4.00
C HIS A 70 1.37 -7.64 -3.52
N LEU A 71 2.11 -6.66 -3.02
CA LEU A 71 3.52 -6.84 -2.61
C LEU A 71 3.68 -7.56 -1.26
N GLY A 72 2.60 -7.72 -0.50
CA GLY A 72 2.68 -8.37 0.80
C GLY A 72 3.57 -7.57 1.76
N MET A 73 4.48 -8.24 2.45
CA MET A 73 5.37 -7.57 3.42
C MET A 73 6.78 -7.27 2.89
N SER A 74 7.29 -8.12 2.01
CA SER A 74 8.67 -8.16 1.50
C SER A 74 8.74 -8.21 -0.03
N GLY A 75 7.61 -8.11 -0.71
CA GLY A 75 7.57 -8.08 -2.16
C GLY A 75 8.09 -6.77 -2.71
N SER A 76 8.82 -6.85 -3.81
CA SER A 76 9.23 -5.72 -4.65
C SER A 76 9.02 -6.07 -6.12
N LEU A 77 8.70 -5.05 -6.93
CA LEU A 77 8.62 -5.20 -8.37
C LEU A 77 9.81 -4.51 -9.01
N GLN A 78 10.45 -5.22 -9.93
CA GLN A 78 11.58 -4.72 -10.69
C GLN A 78 11.29 -4.85 -12.17
N VAL A 79 11.78 -3.88 -12.94
CA VAL A 79 11.77 -3.92 -14.39
C VAL A 79 13.21 -4.11 -14.83
N SER A 80 13.46 -5.19 -15.56
CA SER A 80 14.80 -5.57 -16.02
C SER A 80 14.82 -5.82 -17.53
N PRO A 81 16.02 -5.93 -18.13
CA PRO A 81 16.18 -6.50 -19.46
C PRO A 81 15.55 -7.90 -19.56
N MET A 82 15.14 -8.28 -20.76
CA MET A 82 14.28 -9.43 -21.06
C MET A 82 14.90 -10.82 -20.74
N ASP A 83 16.21 -10.89 -20.55
CA ASP A 83 17.00 -12.12 -20.43
C ASP A 83 17.52 -12.41 -19.00
N ALA A 84 17.10 -11.64 -18.01
CA ALA A 84 17.55 -11.83 -16.63
C ALA A 84 17.06 -13.17 -16.03
N PRO A 85 17.96 -14.08 -15.60
CA PRO A 85 17.56 -15.36 -15.02
C PRO A 85 16.84 -15.16 -13.69
N ALA A 86 15.88 -16.02 -13.38
CA ALA A 86 15.12 -15.96 -12.13
C ALA A 86 15.90 -16.53 -10.95
N GLY A 87 15.94 -15.78 -9.85
CA GLY A 87 16.49 -16.18 -8.57
C GLY A 87 15.51 -16.96 -7.67
N PRO A 88 15.97 -17.43 -6.50
CA PRO A 88 15.21 -18.31 -5.61
C PRO A 88 13.96 -17.67 -4.99
N HIS A 89 13.87 -16.34 -5.00
CA HIS A 89 12.79 -15.55 -4.43
C HIS A 89 11.95 -14.83 -5.50
N ASP A 90 12.20 -15.12 -6.78
CA ASP A 90 11.49 -14.53 -7.90
C ASP A 90 10.30 -15.42 -8.27
N HIS A 91 9.10 -14.95 -7.94
CA HIS A 91 7.90 -15.78 -7.87
C HIS A 91 6.85 -15.45 -8.93
N PHE A 92 7.07 -14.39 -9.70
CA PHE A 92 6.29 -14.07 -10.88
C PHE A 92 7.14 -13.25 -11.84
N ASP A 93 7.20 -13.69 -13.09
CA ASP A 93 7.77 -12.92 -14.19
C ASP A 93 6.70 -12.72 -15.26
N LEU A 94 6.55 -11.48 -15.72
CA LEU A 94 5.75 -11.11 -16.88
C LEU A 94 6.71 -10.52 -17.90
N LEU A 95 7.00 -11.29 -18.93
CA LEU A 95 7.81 -10.87 -20.05
C LEU A 95 6.90 -10.18 -21.08
N THR A 96 7.25 -8.95 -21.43
CA THR A 96 6.63 -8.24 -22.55
C THR A 96 7.57 -8.21 -23.76
N ASP A 97 7.12 -7.62 -24.84
CA ASP A 97 7.94 -7.29 -26.01
C ASP A 97 9.01 -6.21 -25.75
N GLN A 98 8.99 -5.55 -24.59
CA GLN A 98 9.90 -4.45 -24.25
C GLN A 98 10.75 -4.74 -23.02
N HIS A 99 10.15 -5.32 -21.99
CA HIS A 99 10.75 -5.46 -20.66
C HIS A 99 10.28 -6.73 -19.94
N LEU A 100 11.06 -7.13 -18.92
CA LEU A 100 10.66 -8.14 -17.95
C LEU A 100 10.22 -7.46 -16.64
N LEU A 101 8.96 -7.66 -16.25
CA LEU A 101 8.47 -7.33 -14.91
C LEU A 101 8.65 -8.54 -14.00
N ARG A 102 9.28 -8.35 -12.84
CA ARG A 102 9.54 -9.43 -11.88
C ARG A 102 9.08 -9.07 -10.48
N LEU A 103 8.36 -9.99 -9.84
CA LEU A 103 8.04 -9.96 -8.42
C LEU A 103 9.04 -10.81 -7.63
N HIS A 104 9.86 -10.14 -6.85
CA HIS A 104 10.75 -10.72 -5.86
C HIS A 104 10.06 -10.69 -4.48
N ASP A 105 9.81 -11.83 -3.84
CA ASP A 105 9.17 -11.87 -2.52
C ASP A 105 9.70 -13.02 -1.64
N PRO A 106 10.73 -12.77 -0.80
CA PRO A 106 11.33 -13.79 0.06
C PRO A 106 10.37 -14.51 1.01
N ARG A 107 9.29 -13.83 1.45
CA ARG A 107 8.31 -14.38 2.41
C ARG A 107 7.05 -14.92 1.75
N ARG A 108 6.86 -14.71 0.44
CA ARG A 108 5.71 -15.20 -0.35
C ARG A 108 4.35 -14.77 0.19
N PHE A 109 4.29 -13.59 0.80
CA PHE A 109 3.04 -12.99 1.30
C PHE A 109 2.36 -12.09 0.27
N GLY A 110 3.02 -11.82 -0.85
CA GLY A 110 2.44 -11.21 -2.01
C GLY A 110 1.41 -12.10 -2.69
N ALA A 111 0.80 -11.56 -3.74
CA ALA A 111 -0.20 -12.24 -4.54
C ALA A 111 -0.14 -11.72 -5.97
N VAL A 112 -0.39 -12.60 -6.93
CA VAL A 112 -0.63 -12.27 -8.34
C VAL A 112 -1.87 -13.03 -8.76
N VAL A 113 -2.89 -12.30 -9.18
CA VAL A 113 -4.24 -12.85 -9.40
C VAL A 113 -4.80 -12.26 -10.67
N TRP A 114 -5.34 -13.11 -11.55
CA TRP A 114 -6.09 -12.69 -12.72
C TRP A 114 -7.59 -12.67 -12.43
N SER A 115 -8.34 -11.79 -13.10
CA SER A 115 -9.81 -11.84 -13.17
C SER A 115 -10.32 -11.26 -14.51
N PRO A 116 -11.54 -11.62 -14.95
CA PRO A 116 -12.13 -11.10 -16.19
C PRO A 116 -12.32 -9.58 -16.21
N ASP A 117 -12.51 -8.97 -15.04
CA ASP A 117 -12.52 -7.53 -14.78
C ASP A 117 -12.25 -7.29 -13.28
N ALA A 118 -12.22 -6.02 -12.85
CA ALA A 118 -11.94 -5.65 -11.46
C ALA A 118 -13.09 -5.99 -10.48
N ASP A 119 -14.31 -6.17 -10.99
CA ASP A 119 -15.55 -6.36 -10.23
C ASP A 119 -16.04 -7.82 -10.26
N SER A 120 -15.28 -8.72 -10.87
CA SER A 120 -15.57 -10.15 -10.97
C SER A 120 -14.47 -11.03 -10.35
N GLY A 121 -14.82 -12.30 -10.12
CA GLY A 121 -13.88 -13.33 -9.68
C GLY A 121 -13.14 -13.00 -8.38
N MET A 122 -11.85 -13.28 -8.37
CA MET A 122 -11.01 -13.06 -7.19
C MET A 122 -10.68 -11.57 -6.99
N ALA A 123 -10.62 -10.77 -8.06
CA ALA A 123 -10.45 -9.32 -7.96
C ALA A 123 -11.60 -8.70 -7.14
N ALA A 124 -12.85 -9.02 -7.47
CA ALA A 124 -14.01 -8.57 -6.70
C ALA A 124 -13.89 -8.92 -5.21
N LYS A 125 -13.50 -10.16 -4.89
CA LYS A 125 -13.34 -10.62 -3.51
C LYS A 125 -12.26 -9.83 -2.76
N LEU A 126 -11.15 -9.50 -3.42
CA LEU A 126 -10.02 -8.78 -2.83
C LEU A 126 -10.27 -7.27 -2.73
N LEU A 127 -11.08 -6.69 -3.63
CA LEU A 127 -11.30 -5.25 -3.74
C LEU A 127 -12.62 -4.75 -3.13
N SER A 128 -13.67 -5.58 -3.08
CA SER A 128 -15.05 -5.17 -2.67
C SER A 128 -15.14 -4.55 -1.28
N ASN A 129 -14.34 -5.02 -0.32
CA ASN A 129 -14.36 -4.53 1.05
C ASN A 129 -13.40 -3.36 1.31
N LEU A 130 -12.75 -2.83 0.27
CA LEU A 130 -11.81 -1.74 0.38
C LEU A 130 -12.55 -0.40 0.50
N GLY A 131 -12.17 0.41 1.50
CA GLY A 131 -12.64 1.77 1.67
C GLY A 131 -12.19 2.74 0.58
N VAL A 132 -12.54 4.01 0.72
CA VAL A 132 -12.25 5.02 -0.32
C VAL A 132 -10.75 5.32 -0.43
N GLU A 133 -10.31 5.72 -1.63
CA GLU A 133 -8.95 6.21 -1.86
C GLU A 133 -8.71 7.53 -1.11
N PRO A 134 -7.67 7.66 -0.28
CA PRO A 134 -7.44 8.84 0.56
C PRO A 134 -7.09 10.11 -0.24
N LEU A 135 -6.64 9.98 -1.48
CA LEU A 135 -6.28 11.11 -2.36
C LEU A 135 -7.32 11.33 -3.49
N GLY A 136 -8.42 10.57 -3.47
CA GLY A 136 -9.50 10.70 -4.45
C GLY A 136 -10.63 11.62 -3.95
N ALA A 137 -11.48 12.06 -4.89
CA ALA A 137 -12.60 12.96 -4.60
C ALA A 137 -13.61 12.39 -3.59
N GLY A 138 -13.75 11.05 -3.50
CA GLY A 138 -14.65 10.38 -2.58
C GLY A 138 -14.24 10.43 -1.10
N PHE A 139 -13.00 10.84 -0.77
CA PHE A 139 -12.55 10.95 0.61
C PHE A 139 -12.95 12.31 1.20
N SER A 140 -14.20 12.42 1.65
CA SER A 140 -14.74 13.61 2.34
C SER A 140 -14.64 13.50 3.87
N VAL A 141 -14.85 14.63 4.56
CA VAL A 141 -14.91 14.65 6.04
C VAL A 141 -16.11 13.83 6.52
N GLU A 142 -17.22 13.96 5.81
CA GLU A 142 -18.50 13.31 6.09
C GLU A 142 -18.36 11.79 5.96
N HIS A 143 -17.72 11.32 4.88
CA HIS A 143 -17.44 9.89 4.69
C HIS A 143 -16.57 9.33 5.81
N LEU A 144 -15.44 9.98 6.09
CA LEU A 144 -14.53 9.53 7.15
C LEU A 144 -15.25 9.51 8.50
N TRP A 145 -15.91 10.61 8.86
CA TRP A 145 -16.60 10.71 10.14
C TRP A 145 -17.71 9.65 10.28
N ALA A 146 -18.56 9.49 9.28
CA ALA A 146 -19.61 8.47 9.28
C ALA A 146 -19.03 7.04 9.41
N GLY A 147 -17.91 6.75 8.75
CA GLY A 147 -17.20 5.48 8.89
C GLY A 147 -16.64 5.26 10.31
N LEU A 148 -16.06 6.30 10.92
CA LEU A 148 -15.56 6.24 12.29
C LEU A 148 -16.69 5.99 13.31
N GLN A 149 -17.87 6.59 13.11
CA GLN A 149 -19.03 6.43 14.02
C GLN A 149 -19.55 4.99 14.07
N LYS A 150 -19.31 4.17 13.05
CA LYS A 150 -19.78 2.78 12.96
C LYS A 150 -18.93 1.77 13.74
N SER A 151 -17.84 2.19 14.39
CA SER A 151 -16.92 1.26 15.07
C SER A 151 -16.47 1.74 16.45
N ARG A 152 -16.46 0.81 17.41
CA ARG A 152 -15.88 1.01 18.75
C ARG A 152 -14.39 0.65 18.80
N THR A 153 -13.85 0.07 17.73
CA THR A 153 -12.43 -0.29 17.63
C THR A 153 -11.55 0.95 17.80
N PRO A 154 -10.39 0.85 18.48
CA PRO A 154 -9.40 1.93 18.52
C PRO A 154 -9.10 2.48 17.12
N ILE A 155 -9.06 3.81 16.99
CA ILE A 155 -8.98 4.50 15.70
C ILE A 155 -7.79 4.04 14.86
N LYS A 156 -6.64 3.76 15.48
CA LYS A 156 -5.47 3.22 14.77
C LYS A 156 -5.80 1.88 14.11
N GLN A 157 -6.40 0.96 14.86
CA GLN A 157 -6.74 -0.37 14.33
C GLN A 157 -7.78 -0.29 13.22
N LEU A 158 -8.75 0.63 13.33
CA LEU A 158 -9.74 0.86 12.28
C LEU A 158 -9.09 1.38 10.98
N LEU A 159 -8.18 2.35 11.07
CA LEU A 159 -7.44 2.86 9.91
C LEU A 159 -6.63 1.75 9.23
N LEU A 160 -5.96 0.90 10.01
CA LEU A 160 -5.21 -0.26 9.50
C LEU A 160 -6.08 -1.29 8.78
N GLY A 161 -7.36 -1.39 9.14
CA GLY A 161 -8.31 -2.32 8.53
C GLY A 161 -8.69 -1.96 7.10
N GLY A 162 -8.48 -0.71 6.67
CA GLY A 162 -8.70 -0.30 5.28
C GLY A 162 -10.15 -0.16 4.83
N GLN A 163 -11.13 -0.46 5.69
CA GLN A 163 -12.57 -0.46 5.34
C GLN A 163 -13.16 0.94 5.20
N VAL A 164 -12.67 1.90 5.98
CA VAL A 164 -13.12 3.30 5.89
C VAL A 164 -12.33 4.05 4.83
N VAL A 165 -11.01 3.89 4.86
CA VAL A 165 -10.04 4.50 3.95
C VAL A 165 -8.91 3.52 3.73
N VAL A 166 -8.52 3.29 2.48
CA VAL A 166 -7.44 2.37 2.16
C VAL A 166 -6.06 3.00 2.33
N GLY A 167 -5.03 2.15 2.35
CA GLY A 167 -3.66 2.60 2.12
C GLY A 167 -2.90 3.09 3.35
N VAL A 168 -3.60 3.43 4.43
CA VAL A 168 -2.99 3.80 5.71
C VAL A 168 -2.52 2.53 6.44
N GLY A 169 -1.22 2.22 6.36
CA GLY A 169 -0.63 1.12 7.12
C GLY A 169 -0.01 1.58 8.44
N ASN A 170 0.92 0.80 8.98
CA ASN A 170 1.41 0.99 10.35
C ASN A 170 2.27 2.24 10.52
N ILE A 171 3.06 2.59 9.49
CA ILE A 171 3.88 3.80 9.49
C ILE A 171 2.94 5.00 9.47
N TYR A 172 2.12 5.09 8.41
CA TYR A 172 1.31 6.28 8.19
C TYR A 172 0.20 6.41 9.24
N ALA A 173 -0.34 5.33 9.81
CA ALA A 173 -1.31 5.44 10.90
C ALA A 173 -0.73 6.13 12.14
N SER A 174 0.53 5.86 12.49
CA SER A 174 1.19 6.54 13.62
C SER A 174 1.42 8.03 13.32
N GLU A 175 1.91 8.34 12.11
CA GLU A 175 2.20 9.72 11.70
C GLU A 175 0.95 10.59 11.56
N VAL A 176 -0.12 10.08 10.91
CA VAL A 176 -1.36 10.85 10.71
C VAL A 176 -2.09 11.11 12.02
N LEU A 177 -2.07 10.15 12.96
CA LEU A 177 -2.68 10.33 14.28
C LEU A 177 -1.88 11.31 15.14
N PHE A 178 -0.55 11.31 15.02
CA PHE A 178 0.30 12.31 15.66
C PHE A 178 -0.01 13.71 15.13
N LEU A 179 0.00 13.88 13.81
CA LEU A 179 -0.29 15.16 13.17
C LEU A 179 -1.71 15.66 13.46
N ALA A 180 -2.69 14.77 13.55
CA ALA A 180 -4.07 15.11 13.92
C ALA A 180 -4.28 15.39 15.41
N GLY A 181 -3.30 15.06 16.26
CA GLY A 181 -3.38 15.16 17.72
C GLY A 181 -4.39 14.20 18.35
N ILE A 182 -4.56 13.00 17.78
CA ILE A 182 -5.54 12.00 18.22
C ILE A 182 -4.82 10.80 18.84
N SER A 183 -5.24 10.38 20.04
CA SER A 183 -4.70 9.18 20.68
C SER A 183 -4.98 7.93 19.85
N PRO A 184 -3.98 7.04 19.60
CA PRO A 184 -4.20 5.83 18.83
C PRO A 184 -5.07 4.78 19.53
N THR A 185 -5.30 4.92 20.84
CA THR A 185 -6.17 4.05 21.63
C THR A 185 -7.61 4.57 21.69
N LYS A 186 -7.88 5.79 21.21
CA LYS A 186 -9.21 6.39 21.22
C LYS A 186 -10.20 5.52 20.41
N PRO A 187 -11.36 5.15 20.97
CA PRO A 187 -12.43 4.49 20.20
C PRO A 187 -12.84 5.35 19.00
N ALA A 188 -12.92 4.75 17.81
CA ALA A 188 -13.16 5.48 16.58
C ALA A 188 -14.46 6.31 16.63
N ASN A 189 -15.55 5.74 17.16
CA ASN A 189 -16.83 6.41 17.32
C ASN A 189 -16.82 7.62 18.27
N GLN A 190 -15.81 7.77 19.13
CA GLN A 190 -15.65 8.96 19.97
C GLN A 190 -14.93 10.11 19.26
N THR A 191 -14.54 9.93 18.00
CA THR A 191 -13.89 10.97 17.20
C THR A 191 -14.91 12.01 16.75
N THR A 192 -14.77 13.24 17.23
CA THR A 192 -15.70 14.33 16.87
C THR A 192 -15.53 14.74 15.41
N ARG A 193 -16.54 15.37 14.81
CA ARG A 193 -16.45 15.85 13.43
C ARG A 193 -15.26 16.81 13.18
N PRO A 194 -14.92 17.75 14.08
CA PRO A 194 -13.69 18.54 13.95
C PRO A 194 -12.40 17.71 14.01
N GLN A 195 -12.35 16.66 14.84
CA GLN A 195 -11.22 15.73 14.87
C GLN A 195 -11.12 14.94 13.56
N ALA A 196 -12.25 14.47 13.01
CA ALA A 196 -12.28 13.80 11.71
C ALA A 196 -11.80 14.72 10.58
N LYS A 197 -12.15 16.02 10.61
CA LYS A 197 -11.63 17.02 9.66
C LYS A 197 -10.10 17.12 9.73
N ARG A 198 -9.53 17.23 10.92
CA ARG A 198 -8.06 17.26 11.12
C ARG A 198 -7.40 15.96 10.70
N LEU A 199 -8.01 14.82 11.04
CA LEU A 199 -7.49 13.49 10.65
C LEU A 199 -7.46 13.32 9.14
N ARG A 200 -8.53 13.70 8.44
CA ARG A 200 -8.57 13.68 6.97
C ARG A 200 -7.43 14.52 6.39
N ALA A 201 -7.28 15.76 6.86
CA ALA A 201 -6.22 16.65 6.40
C ALA A 201 -4.83 16.03 6.63
N ALA A 202 -4.59 15.48 7.83
CA ALA A 202 -3.34 14.80 8.15
C ALA A 202 -3.07 13.58 7.26
N ILE A 203 -4.10 12.77 6.97
CA ILE A 203 -3.98 11.62 6.05
C ILE A 203 -3.55 12.08 4.65
N VAL A 204 -4.24 13.08 4.09
CA VAL A 204 -3.92 13.61 2.76
C VAL A 204 -2.50 14.18 2.74
N GLU A 205 -2.14 14.99 3.74
CA GLU A 205 -0.83 15.65 3.84
C GLU A 205 0.32 14.63 3.92
N VAL A 206 0.25 13.70 4.88
CA VAL A 206 1.32 12.72 5.12
C VAL A 206 1.49 11.79 3.93
N LEU A 207 0.39 11.29 3.35
CA LEU A 207 0.48 10.38 2.19
C LEU A 207 1.00 11.11 0.94
N THR A 208 0.55 12.33 0.69
CA THR A 208 1.04 13.14 -0.45
C THR A 208 2.52 13.44 -0.31
N ARG A 209 2.95 13.88 0.87
CA ARG A 209 4.37 14.12 1.18
C ARG A 209 5.20 12.86 1.01
N SER A 210 4.71 11.72 1.50
CA SER A 210 5.43 10.46 1.35
C SER A 210 5.59 10.05 -0.12
N ILE A 211 4.52 10.16 -0.92
CA ILE A 211 4.60 9.88 -2.37
C ILE A 211 5.63 10.80 -3.05
N ALA A 212 5.64 12.09 -2.71
CA ALA A 212 6.59 13.05 -3.26
C ALA A 212 8.05 12.72 -2.91
N LEU A 213 8.29 12.06 -1.77
CA LEU A 213 9.61 11.61 -1.30
C LEU A 213 9.97 10.18 -1.75
N GLY A 214 9.19 9.58 -2.65
CA GLY A 214 9.44 8.23 -3.12
C GLY A 214 9.06 7.14 -2.12
N GLY A 215 8.22 7.45 -1.14
CA GLY A 215 7.82 6.54 -0.07
C GLY A 215 8.84 6.45 1.07
N SER A 216 8.64 5.46 1.93
CA SER A 216 9.58 5.05 2.98
C SER A 216 10.44 3.89 2.50
N THR A 217 11.74 3.95 2.79
CA THR A 217 12.59 2.77 2.65
C THR A 217 12.26 1.81 3.78
N LEU A 218 11.86 0.60 3.42
CA LEU A 218 11.79 -0.51 4.36
C LEU A 218 13.02 -1.39 4.12
N ARG A 219 13.47 -2.15 5.13
CA ARG A 219 14.67 -3.02 5.04
C ARG A 219 14.79 -3.82 3.74
N ASP A 220 13.67 -4.22 3.15
CA ASP A 220 13.62 -5.05 1.94
C ASP A 220 12.87 -4.38 0.77
N PHE A 221 12.48 -3.09 0.87
CA PHE A 221 11.77 -2.39 -0.21
C PHE A 221 12.72 -1.50 -1.01
N VAL A 222 12.83 -1.80 -2.30
CA VAL A 222 13.58 -1.04 -3.29
C VAL A 222 12.58 -0.60 -4.37
N GLN A 223 12.68 0.65 -4.83
CA GLN A 223 11.86 1.14 -5.94
C GLN A 223 12.18 0.37 -7.23
N VAL A 224 11.29 0.48 -8.23
CA VAL A 224 11.42 -0.18 -9.54
C VAL A 224 12.78 0.11 -10.21
N ASN A 225 13.36 1.28 -9.96
CA ASN A 225 14.63 1.75 -10.50
C ASN A 225 15.83 1.59 -9.53
N GLY A 226 15.67 0.89 -8.40
CA GLY A 226 16.77 0.64 -7.45
C GLY A 226 16.91 1.66 -6.32
N TYR A 227 16.17 2.78 -6.33
CA TYR A 227 16.33 3.83 -5.32
C TYR A 227 15.50 3.59 -4.04
N ALA A 228 16.01 4.12 -2.94
CA ALA A 228 15.43 4.07 -1.60
C ALA A 228 14.53 5.31 -1.36
N GLY A 229 13.34 5.12 -0.77
CA GLY A 229 12.44 6.23 -0.41
C GLY A 229 12.89 7.02 0.83
N ALA A 230 12.75 8.35 0.81
CA ALA A 230 13.32 9.24 1.83
C ALA A 230 12.39 9.54 3.03
N PHE A 231 11.13 9.08 3.03
CA PHE A 231 10.16 9.48 4.04
C PHE A 231 10.56 9.07 5.48
N GLN A 232 11.26 7.95 5.67
CA GLN A 232 11.59 7.45 7.01
C GLN A 232 12.42 8.45 7.83
N ALA A 233 13.30 9.22 7.17
CA ALA A 233 14.08 10.28 7.81
C ALA A 233 13.23 11.46 8.31
N GLN A 234 11.98 11.57 7.85
CA GLN A 234 11.05 12.65 8.19
C GLN A 234 9.93 12.20 9.15
N ALA A 235 9.98 10.96 9.64
CA ALA A 235 8.98 10.45 10.58
C ALA A 235 9.04 11.20 11.91
N SER A 236 7.89 11.65 12.40
CA SER A 236 7.77 12.40 13.65
C SER A 236 7.80 11.49 14.87
N VAL A 237 7.11 10.34 14.79
CA VAL A 237 6.97 9.39 15.92
C VAL A 237 7.30 7.95 15.54
N TYR A 238 7.05 7.52 14.31
CA TYR A 238 7.24 6.13 13.91
C TYR A 238 8.70 5.69 14.04
N GLY A 239 8.95 4.60 14.79
CA GLY A 239 10.30 4.09 15.01
C GLY A 239 11.13 4.89 16.02
N ARG A 240 10.58 5.96 16.61
CA ARG A 240 11.30 6.90 17.47
C ARG A 240 11.02 6.72 18.96
N ALA A 241 10.74 5.49 19.41
CA ALA A 241 10.38 5.23 20.81
C ALA A 241 11.51 5.68 21.76
N GLY A 242 11.15 6.41 22.81
CA GLY A 242 12.11 7.00 23.76
C GLY A 242 12.72 8.33 23.31
N GLU A 243 12.69 8.66 22.02
CA GLU A 243 13.20 9.94 21.52
C GLU A 243 12.25 11.11 21.88
N PRO A 244 12.77 12.35 21.97
CA PRO A 244 11.96 13.52 22.26
C PRO A 244 10.96 13.80 21.13
N CYS A 245 9.68 13.96 21.51
CA CYS A 245 8.63 14.40 20.59
C CYS A 245 9.00 15.75 19.96
N PRO A 246 8.94 15.91 18.62
CA PRO A 246 9.36 17.13 17.94
C PRO A 246 8.49 18.35 18.27
N GLN A 247 7.30 18.17 18.86
CA GLN A 247 6.40 19.26 19.24
C GLN A 247 6.50 19.68 20.72
N CYS A 248 6.81 18.76 21.63
CA CYS A 248 6.72 19.04 23.08
C CYS A 248 7.87 18.49 23.92
N GLY A 249 8.86 17.84 23.30
CA GLY A 249 10.04 17.28 23.97
C GLY A 249 9.79 16.01 24.79
N GLN A 250 8.54 15.63 25.08
CA GLN A 250 8.25 14.42 25.85
C GLN A 250 8.61 13.14 25.08
N PRO A 251 9.10 12.08 25.75
CA PRO A 251 9.48 10.84 25.07
C PRO A 251 8.32 10.20 24.32
N VAL A 252 8.55 9.85 23.05
CA VAL A 252 7.60 9.08 22.23
C VAL A 252 7.41 7.70 22.87
N GLN A 253 6.16 7.30 23.03
CA GLN A 253 5.77 6.05 23.66
C GLN A 253 5.57 4.95 22.61
N LEU A 254 5.89 3.71 23.01
CA LEU A 254 5.62 2.52 22.23
C LEU A 254 4.61 1.63 22.97
N ILE A 255 3.51 1.29 22.30
CA ILE A 255 2.56 0.27 22.76
C ILE A 255 2.34 -0.77 21.66
N LYS A 256 1.78 -1.93 22.04
CA LYS A 256 1.35 -2.97 21.10
C LYS A 256 -0.17 -2.90 20.94
N GLN A 257 -0.66 -2.74 19.71
CA GLN A 257 -2.09 -2.79 19.39
C GLN A 257 -2.34 -3.75 18.23
N GLY A 258 -3.15 -4.79 18.45
CA GLY A 258 -3.47 -5.78 17.40
C GLY A 258 -2.23 -6.46 16.84
N GLN A 259 -1.28 -6.82 17.72
CA GLN A 259 0.03 -7.39 17.37
C GLN A 259 0.96 -6.47 16.55
N ARG A 260 0.66 -5.17 16.44
CA ARG A 260 1.51 -4.19 15.74
C ARG A 260 2.05 -3.13 16.69
N SER A 261 3.27 -2.67 16.42
CA SER A 261 3.90 -1.56 17.13
C SER A 261 3.18 -0.25 16.85
N THR A 262 2.90 0.52 17.90
CA THR A 262 2.31 1.85 17.83
C THR A 262 3.18 2.86 18.53
N TYR A 263 3.58 3.87 17.77
CA TYR A 263 4.35 5.02 18.26
C TYR A 263 3.44 6.24 18.35
N TYR A 264 3.49 6.96 19.47
CA TYR A 264 2.66 8.14 19.71
C TYR A 264 3.24 9.02 20.84
N CYS A 265 2.87 10.29 20.89
CA CYS A 265 3.18 11.19 21.99
C CYS A 265 1.96 11.36 22.90
N LYS A 266 2.03 10.87 24.14
CA LYS A 266 0.94 10.95 25.13
C LYS A 266 0.51 12.39 25.47
N ARG A 267 1.41 13.38 25.30
CA ARG A 267 1.11 14.80 25.56
C ARG A 267 0.40 15.46 24.38
N CYS A 268 0.87 15.25 23.15
CA CYS A 268 0.30 15.87 21.95
C CYS A 268 -0.99 15.20 21.48
N GLN A 269 -1.22 13.93 21.83
CA GLN A 269 -2.34 13.14 21.34
C GLN A 269 -3.33 12.81 22.45
N LYS A 270 -4.60 13.19 22.26
CA LYS A 270 -5.70 12.99 23.23
C LYS A 270 -6.82 12.13 22.64
#